data_AF-A0A4Z0H184-F1
#
_entry.id   AF-A0A4Z0H184-F1
#
_cell.length_a   1.000
_cell.length_b   1.000
_cell.length_c   1.000
_cell.angle_alpha   90.00
_cell.angle_beta   90.00
_cell.angle_gamma   90.00
#
_symmetry.space_group_name_H-M   'P 1'
#
loop_
_entity.id
_entity.type
_entity.pdbx_description
1 polymer ?
#
loop_
_entity_poly.entity_id
_entity_poly.type
_entity_poly.pdbx_seq_one_letter_code
_entity_poly.pdbx_strand_id
1 'polypeptide(L)'
;MKKQNSLVGFLLVGFGIYFLLRQLDLPGLSPYYAWPTLLIIVGVAILLHSYISNEYSNIFIGVLLLGLGIHFHAVSHFPFWTDHWGIYVLIVGIGFLLRYQKVKAGLIPALILIGIGAFALFTPYTPGWFRFLQDTVLFIKRFWPLALIGLGVYLVYKK
;
A
#
# COMPACT_ATOMS: atom_id res chain seq x y z
N MET A 1 -17.01 -19.72 11.10
CA MET A 1 -16.24 -20.41 10.03
C MET A 1 -16.42 -19.78 8.63
N LYS A 2 -17.53 -19.12 8.26
CA LYS A 2 -17.72 -18.51 6.91
C LYS A 2 -16.94 -17.21 6.63
N LYS A 3 -16.59 -16.41 7.64
CA LYS A 3 -16.02 -15.06 7.43
C LYS A 3 -14.53 -15.06 7.05
N GLN A 4 -13.72 -15.89 7.70
CA GLN A 4 -12.25 -15.91 7.50
C GLN A 4 -11.83 -16.36 6.09
N ASN A 5 -12.65 -17.20 5.43
CA ASN A 5 -12.40 -17.64 4.06
C ASN A 5 -12.68 -16.55 3.01
N SER A 6 -13.38 -15.47 3.36
CA SER A 6 -13.73 -14.42 2.37
C SER A 6 -12.53 -13.58 1.96
N LEU A 7 -11.60 -13.27 2.86
CA LEU A 7 -10.36 -12.57 2.52
C LEU A 7 -9.53 -13.38 1.52
N VAL A 8 -9.34 -14.67 1.82
CA VAL A 8 -8.61 -15.59 0.93
C VAL A 8 -9.31 -15.67 -0.43
N GLY A 9 -10.64 -15.74 -0.45
CA GLY A 9 -11.43 -15.70 -1.68
C GLY A 9 -11.17 -14.43 -2.50
N PHE A 10 -11.23 -13.24 -1.90
CA PHE A 10 -10.95 -11.98 -2.60
C PHE A 10 -9.51 -11.90 -3.13
N LEU A 11 -8.54 -12.38 -2.37
CA LEU A 11 -7.15 -12.44 -2.81
C LEU A 11 -6.97 -13.39 -3.99
N LEU A 12 -7.54 -14.59 -3.94
CA LEU A 12 -7.49 -15.56 -5.04
C LEU A 12 -8.14 -15.01 -6.31
N VAL A 13 -9.29 -14.35 -6.19
CA VAL A 13 -9.96 -13.69 -7.33
C VAL A 13 -9.09 -12.57 -7.89
N GLY A 14 -8.58 -11.68 -7.05
CA GLY A 14 -7.75 -10.56 -7.49
C GLY A 14 -6.43 -11.00 -8.15
N PHE A 15 -5.72 -11.94 -7.53
CA PHE A 15 -4.49 -12.51 -8.12
C PHE A 15 -4.79 -13.31 -9.38
N GLY A 16 -5.86 -14.09 -9.41
CA GLY A 16 -6.28 -14.85 -10.59
C GLY A 16 -6.55 -13.95 -11.78
N ILE A 17 -7.30 -12.86 -11.56
CA ILE A 17 -7.54 -11.83 -12.60
C ILE A 17 -6.21 -11.20 -13.04
N TYR A 18 -5.33 -10.83 -12.11
CA TYR A 18 -4.03 -10.24 -12.44
C TYR A 18 -3.16 -11.16 -13.31
N PHE A 19 -3.01 -12.43 -12.92
CA PHE A 19 -2.20 -13.37 -13.69
C PHE A 19 -2.85 -13.72 -15.03
N LEU A 20 -4.18 -13.82 -15.09
CA LEU A 20 -4.90 -14.03 -16.34
C LEU A 20 -4.67 -12.87 -17.31
N LEU A 21 -4.85 -11.63 -16.84
CA LEU A 21 -4.61 -10.44 -17.67
C LEU A 21 -3.16 -10.39 -18.15
N ARG A 22 -2.19 -10.71 -17.29
CA ARG A 22 -0.78 -10.79 -17.65
C ARG A 22 -0.49 -11.87 -18.69
N GLN A 23 -1.14 -13.03 -18.58
CA GLN A 23 -0.97 -14.13 -19.54
C GLN A 23 -1.58 -13.81 -20.91
N LEU A 24 -2.68 -13.05 -20.94
CA LEU A 24 -3.28 -12.56 -22.18
C LEU A 24 -2.46 -11.46 -22.87
N ASP A 25 -1.45 -10.91 -22.17
CA ASP A 25 -0.55 -9.85 -22.63
C ASP A 25 -1.28 -8.71 -23.37
N LEU A 26 -2.33 -8.19 -22.73
CA LEU A 26 -3.19 -7.20 -23.34
C LEU A 26 -2.41 -5.89 -23.58
N PRO A 27 -2.37 -5.39 -24.83
CA PRO A 27 -1.70 -4.12 -25.15
C PRO A 27 -2.24 -2.98 -24.30
N GLY A 28 -1.35 -2.21 -23.67
CA GLY A 28 -1.71 -1.09 -22.79
C GLY A 28 -1.81 -1.44 -21.30
N LEU A 29 -1.93 -2.73 -20.94
CA LEU A 29 -1.89 -3.17 -19.54
C LEU A 29 -0.49 -3.61 -19.09
N SER A 30 0.43 -3.89 -20.02
CA SER A 30 1.80 -4.32 -19.73
C SER A 30 2.56 -3.42 -18.72
N PRO A 31 2.47 -2.07 -18.81
CA PRO A 31 3.10 -1.18 -17.82
C PRO A 31 2.58 -1.37 -16.38
N TYR A 32 1.36 -1.90 -16.24
CA TYR A 32 0.71 -2.14 -14.96
C TYR A 32 0.97 -3.54 -14.39
N TYR A 33 1.73 -4.41 -15.07
CA TYR A 33 2.12 -5.72 -14.53
C TYR A 33 3.29 -5.62 -13.52
N ALA A 34 3.18 -4.67 -12.60
CA ALA A 34 4.19 -4.37 -11.60
C ALA A 34 3.68 -4.69 -10.18
N TRP A 35 4.61 -4.76 -9.23
CA TRP A 35 4.32 -5.01 -7.82
C TRP A 35 3.34 -4.02 -7.16
N PRO A 36 3.18 -2.75 -7.57
CA PRO A 36 2.14 -1.88 -7.01
C PRO A 36 0.73 -2.39 -7.27
N THR A 37 0.50 -3.12 -8.37
CA THR A 37 -0.81 -3.76 -8.64
C THR A 37 -1.12 -4.83 -7.60
N LEU A 38 -0.11 -5.57 -7.13
CA LEU A 38 -0.29 -6.54 -6.05
C LEU A 38 -0.67 -5.84 -4.74
N LEU A 39 -0.09 -4.68 -4.44
CA LEU A 39 -0.51 -3.86 -3.29
C LEU A 39 -1.97 -3.41 -3.41
N ILE A 40 -2.39 -2.95 -4.60
CA ILE A 40 -3.78 -2.58 -4.87
C ILE A 40 -4.70 -3.77 -4.63
N ILE A 41 -4.38 -4.95 -5.17
CA ILE A 41 -5.19 -6.17 -5.01
C ILE A 41 -5.34 -6.54 -3.55
N VAL A 42 -4.24 -6.57 -2.79
CA VAL A 42 -4.27 -6.91 -1.36
C VAL A 42 -5.04 -5.85 -0.57
N GLY A 43 -4.79 -4.56 -0.85
CA GLY A 43 -5.50 -3.45 -0.21
C GLY A 43 -7.01 -3.51 -0.44
N VAL A 44 -7.45 -3.69 -1.69
CA VAL A 44 -8.85 -3.86 -2.05
C VAL A 44 -9.46 -5.10 -1.37
N ALA A 45 -8.77 -6.24 -1.40
CA ALA A 45 -9.26 -7.47 -0.78
C ALA A 45 -9.47 -7.31 0.73
N ILE A 46 -8.53 -6.66 1.43
CA ILE A 46 -8.64 -6.36 2.86
C ILE A 46 -9.81 -5.40 3.13
N LEU A 47 -9.97 -4.33 2.33
CA LEU A 47 -11.07 -3.40 2.49
C LEU A 47 -12.43 -4.06 2.26
N LEU A 48 -12.59 -4.78 1.14
CA LEU A 48 -13.80 -5.55 0.84
C LEU A 48 -14.13 -6.52 1.96
N HIS A 49 -13.14 -7.28 2.44
CA HIS A 49 -13.31 -8.17 3.57
C HIS A 49 -13.79 -7.40 4.81
N SER A 50 -13.12 -6.32 5.20
CA SER A 50 -13.49 -5.52 6.37
C SER A 50 -14.90 -4.96 6.32
N TYR A 51 -15.37 -4.48 5.17
CA TYR A 51 -16.74 -3.96 5.03
C TYR A 51 -17.78 -5.08 4.99
N ILE A 52 -17.52 -6.20 4.31
CA ILE A 52 -18.47 -7.30 4.16
C ILE A 52 -18.58 -8.12 5.46
N SER A 53 -17.47 -8.37 6.15
CA SER A 53 -17.45 -9.13 7.41
C SER A 53 -17.90 -8.29 8.60
N ASN A 54 -18.03 -6.96 8.43
CA ASN A 54 -18.18 -5.96 9.47
C ASN A 54 -17.01 -5.95 10.48
N GLU A 55 -15.82 -6.36 10.05
CA GLU A 55 -14.60 -6.38 10.86
C GLU A 55 -13.65 -5.24 10.42
N TYR A 56 -13.81 -4.09 11.09
CA TYR A 56 -13.19 -2.84 10.68
C TYR A 56 -11.76 -2.63 11.18
N SER A 57 -11.18 -3.62 11.89
CA SER A 57 -9.82 -3.57 12.44
C SER A 57 -8.77 -3.31 11.36
N ASN A 58 -8.97 -3.91 10.17
CA ASN A 58 -8.00 -3.89 9.07
C ASN A 58 -8.24 -2.79 8.03
N ILE A 59 -9.23 -1.90 8.21
CA ILE A 59 -9.47 -0.77 7.27
C ILE A 59 -8.19 0.04 7.08
N PHE A 60 -7.51 0.39 8.17
CA PHE A 60 -6.28 1.18 8.10
C PHE A 60 -5.22 0.52 7.20
N ILE A 61 -4.96 -0.77 7.41
CA ILE A 61 -3.99 -1.54 6.63
C ILE A 61 -4.42 -1.61 5.15
N GLY A 62 -5.71 -1.86 4.90
CA GLY A 62 -6.25 -1.90 3.54
C GLY A 62 -6.08 -0.58 2.79
N VAL A 63 -6.35 0.56 3.46
CA VAL A 63 -6.17 1.90 2.88
C VAL A 63 -4.68 2.19 2.63
N LEU A 64 -3.78 1.83 3.55
CA LEU A 64 -2.35 2.03 3.34
C LEU A 64 -1.85 1.29 2.10
N LEU A 65 -2.16 0.00 1.97
CA LEU A 65 -1.71 -0.81 0.84
C LEU A 65 -2.30 -0.31 -0.48
N LEU A 66 -3.60 0.01 -0.49
CA LEU A 66 -4.27 0.56 -1.67
C LEU A 66 -3.68 1.92 -2.07
N GLY A 67 -3.55 2.84 -1.11
CA GLY A 67 -3.01 4.18 -1.35
C GLY A 67 -1.57 4.15 -1.84
N LEU A 68 -0.71 3.30 -1.26
CA LEU A 68 0.67 3.13 -1.72
C LEU A 68 0.73 2.52 -3.13
N GLY A 69 -0.10 1.51 -3.40
CA GLY A 69 -0.17 0.91 -4.73
C GLY A 69 -0.61 1.91 -5.81
N ILE A 70 -1.62 2.74 -5.50
CA ILE A 70 -2.06 3.83 -6.38
C ILE A 70 -0.96 4.87 -6.55
N HIS A 71 -0.31 5.30 -5.46
CA HIS A 71 0.77 6.30 -5.50
C HIS A 71 1.91 5.86 -6.40
N PHE A 72 2.41 4.62 -6.24
CA PHE A 72 3.53 4.14 -7.05
C PHE A 72 3.18 3.96 -8.52
N HIS A 73 1.93 3.60 -8.84
CA HIS A 73 1.46 3.62 -10.23
C HIS A 73 1.34 5.03 -10.77
N ALA A 74 0.85 5.95 -9.96
CA ALA A 74 0.67 7.32 -10.39
C ALA A 74 2.01 8.01 -10.65
N VAL A 75 3.01 7.79 -9.79
CA VAL A 75 4.40 8.27 -10.00
C VAL A 75 4.99 7.74 -11.32
N SER A 76 4.69 6.50 -11.71
CA SER A 76 5.29 5.89 -12.91
C SER A 76 4.54 6.20 -14.21
N HIS A 77 3.25 6.56 -14.15
CA HIS A 77 2.41 6.73 -15.35
C HIS A 77 1.88 8.15 -15.56
N PHE A 78 1.79 8.96 -14.51
CA PHE A 78 1.21 10.30 -14.59
C PHE A 78 2.29 11.37 -14.36
N PRO A 79 2.67 12.15 -15.39
CA PRO A 79 3.73 13.17 -15.25
C PRO A 79 3.35 14.32 -14.33
N PHE A 80 2.05 14.54 -14.09
CA PHE A 80 1.56 15.54 -13.14
C PHE A 80 1.61 15.06 -11.68
N TRP A 81 1.80 13.75 -11.46
CA TRP A 81 1.83 13.19 -10.11
C TRP A 81 3.24 13.30 -9.53
N THR A 82 3.33 13.72 -8.27
CA THR A 82 4.61 14.00 -7.62
C THR A 82 5.06 12.84 -6.75
N ASP A 83 6.34 12.48 -6.76
CA ASP A 83 6.92 11.59 -5.73
C ASP A 83 7.32 12.41 -4.50
N HIS A 84 6.31 12.97 -3.83
CA HIS A 84 6.50 13.83 -2.67
C HIS A 84 6.15 13.11 -1.37
N TRP A 85 6.97 13.33 -0.34
CA TRP A 85 6.80 12.71 0.98
C TRP A 85 5.45 12.98 1.65
N GLY A 86 4.89 14.16 1.38
CA GLY A 86 3.57 14.57 1.88
C GLY A 86 2.46 13.62 1.46
N ILE A 87 2.57 12.94 0.30
CA ILE A 87 1.56 11.97 -0.14
C ILE A 87 1.53 10.74 0.77
N TYR A 88 2.69 10.25 1.21
CA TYR A 88 2.74 9.12 2.15
C TYR A 88 2.06 9.48 3.47
N VAL A 89 2.28 10.70 3.97
CA VAL A 89 1.62 11.22 5.18
C VAL A 89 0.11 11.35 4.97
N LEU A 90 -0.32 11.85 3.80
CA LEU A 90 -1.74 11.91 3.43
C LEU A 90 -2.39 10.53 3.39
N ILE A 91 -1.74 9.52 2.81
CA ILE A 91 -2.24 8.14 2.77
C ILE A 91 -2.47 7.61 4.19
N VAL A 92 -1.53 7.83 5.11
CA VAL A 92 -1.69 7.44 6.52
C VAL A 92 -2.84 8.19 7.17
N GLY A 93 -2.95 9.50 6.96
CA GLY A 93 -4.03 10.34 7.48
C GLY A 93 -5.41 9.90 6.97
N ILE A 94 -5.54 9.61 5.68
CA ILE A 94 -6.76 9.06 5.06
C ILE A 94 -7.09 7.68 5.64
N GLY A 95 -6.07 6.85 5.88
CA GLY A 95 -6.25 5.55 6.56
C GLY A 95 -6.88 5.69 7.94
N PHE A 96 -6.39 6.61 8.76
CA PHE A 96 -6.99 6.91 10.07
C PHE A 96 -8.40 7.48 9.93
N LEU A 97 -8.64 8.36 8.96
CA LEU A 97 -9.95 8.98 8.74
C LEU A 97 -11.01 7.94 8.35
N LEU A 98 -10.71 7.06 7.39
CA LEU A 98 -11.62 6.02 6.94
C LEU A 98 -11.89 4.99 8.04
N ARG A 99 -10.88 4.63 8.84
CA ARG A 99 -11.08 3.79 10.02
C ARG A 99 -11.95 4.49 11.07
N TYR A 100 -11.74 5.78 11.30
CA TYR A 100 -12.52 6.57 12.26
C TYR A 100 -14.01 6.57 11.92
N GLN A 101 -14.39 6.61 10.64
CA GLN A 101 -15.82 6.59 10.26
C GLN A 101 -16.58 5.38 10.84
N LYS A 102 -15.91 4.22 10.95
CA LYS A 102 -16.49 2.97 11.45
C LYS A 102 -16.19 2.68 12.92
N VAL A 103 -14.98 2.97 13.39
CA VAL A 103 -14.51 2.61 14.74
C VAL A 103 -14.64 3.79 15.72
N LYS A 104 -14.88 5.01 15.23
CA LYS A 104 -14.95 6.26 16.01
C LYS A 104 -13.72 6.57 16.86
N ALA A 105 -12.57 5.99 16.48
CA ALA A 105 -11.28 6.22 17.12
C ALA A 105 -10.22 6.66 16.10
N GLY A 106 -9.39 7.64 16.48
CA GLY A 106 -8.27 8.12 15.67
C GLY A 106 -8.55 9.36 14.81
N LEU A 107 -9.58 10.16 15.12
CA LEU A 107 -9.86 11.40 14.36
C LEU A 107 -8.74 12.44 14.48
N ILE A 108 -8.25 12.68 15.69
CA ILE A 108 -7.19 13.68 15.94
C ILE A 108 -5.93 13.35 15.11
N PRO A 109 -5.34 12.14 15.17
CA PRO A 109 -4.19 11.82 14.33
C PRO A 109 -4.53 11.87 12.84
N ALA A 110 -5.75 11.52 12.42
CA ALA A 110 -6.17 11.67 11.02
C ALA A 110 -6.08 13.12 10.54
N LEU A 111 -6.69 14.06 11.27
CA LEU A 111 -6.72 15.47 10.91
C LEU A 111 -5.32 16.10 10.93
N ILE A 112 -4.53 15.79 11.96
CA ILE A 112 -3.14 16.26 12.06
C ILE A 112 -2.33 15.78 10.86
N LEU A 113 -2.37 14.49 10.55
CA LEU A 113 -1.60 13.93 9.43
C LEU A 113 -2.07 14.45 8.08
N ILE A 114 -3.39 14.59 7.87
CA ILE A 114 -3.92 15.19 6.66
C ILE A 114 -3.46 16.64 6.52
N GLY A 115 -3.52 17.42 7.60
CA GLY A 115 -3.04 18.80 7.62
C GLY A 115 -1.55 18.90 7.30
N ILE A 116 -0.72 18.09 7.95
CA ILE A 116 0.74 18.04 7.72
C ILE A 116 1.04 17.62 6.28
N GLY A 117 0.40 16.55 5.79
CA GLY A 117 0.62 16.03 4.45
C GLY A 117 0.20 17.03 3.37
N ALA A 118 -0.94 17.70 3.55
CA ALA A 118 -1.40 18.75 2.65
C ALA A 118 -0.45 19.95 2.66
N PHE A 119 -0.09 20.46 3.84
CA PHE A 119 0.86 21.57 3.99
C PHE A 119 2.22 21.26 3.36
N ALA A 120 2.71 20.02 3.54
CA ALA A 120 3.95 19.55 2.95
C ALA A 120 3.95 19.63 1.43
N LEU A 121 2.83 19.33 0.76
CA LEU A 121 2.77 19.39 -0.71
C LEU A 121 2.91 20.80 -1.28
N PHE A 122 2.56 21.83 -0.50
CA PHE A 122 2.69 23.23 -0.91
C PHE A 122 4.02 23.87 -0.47
N THR A 123 4.83 23.14 0.30
CA THR A 123 6.11 23.65 0.80
C THR A 123 7.26 23.19 -0.10
N PRO A 124 8.09 24.10 -0.64
CA PRO A 124 9.22 23.72 -1.49
C PRO A 124 10.36 23.01 -0.73
N TYR A 125 10.31 22.99 0.60
CA TYR A 125 11.33 22.41 1.44
C TYR A 125 10.99 20.98 1.85
N THR A 126 11.88 20.04 1.51
CA THR A 126 11.89 18.71 2.11
C THR A 126 12.59 18.79 3.46
N PRO A 127 11.93 18.41 4.57
CA PRO A 127 12.57 18.44 5.87
C PRO A 127 13.78 17.49 5.92
N GLY A 128 14.86 17.89 6.58
CA GLY A 128 16.08 17.06 6.66
C GLY A 128 15.87 15.69 7.29
N TRP A 129 14.88 15.54 8.18
CA TRP A 129 14.50 14.25 8.77
C TRP A 129 13.92 13.27 7.73
N PHE A 130 13.35 13.76 6.62
CA PHE A 130 12.82 12.90 5.57
C PHE A 130 13.93 12.20 4.78
N ARG A 131 15.16 12.76 4.78
CA ARG A 131 16.33 12.13 4.15
C ARG A 131 16.60 10.74 4.72
N PHE A 132 16.41 10.53 6.02
CA PHE A 132 16.53 9.21 6.66
C PHE A 132 15.59 8.17 6.04
N LEU A 133 14.34 8.55 5.73
CA LEU A 133 13.38 7.66 5.08
C LEU A 133 13.80 7.34 3.64
N GLN A 134 14.28 8.33 2.89
CA GLN A 134 14.78 8.11 1.52
C GLN A 134 15.99 7.16 1.52
N ASP A 135 16.95 7.38 2.41
CA ASP A 135 18.15 6.55 2.55
C ASP A 135 17.78 5.11 2.97
N THR A 136 16.83 4.97 3.89
CA THR A 136 16.32 3.65 4.32
C THR A 136 15.62 2.92 3.18
N VAL A 137 14.79 3.60 2.40
CA VAL A 137 14.11 3.00 1.23
C VAL A 137 15.13 2.60 0.17
N LEU A 138 16.14 3.42 -0.11
CA LEU A 138 17.23 3.08 -1.02
C LEU A 138 18.02 1.85 -0.53
N PHE A 139 18.31 1.79 0.77
CA PHE A 139 18.95 0.63 1.40
C PHE A 139 18.10 -0.63 1.22
N ILE A 140 16.80 -0.58 1.55
CA ILE A 140 15.88 -1.72 1.38
C ILE A 140 15.81 -2.14 -0.10
N LYS A 141 15.67 -1.20 -1.03
CA LYS A 141 15.65 -1.49 -2.48
C LYS A 141 16.92 -2.18 -2.95
N ARG A 142 18.08 -1.85 -2.37
CA ARG A 142 19.37 -2.46 -2.74
C ARG A 142 19.57 -3.84 -2.10
N PHE A 143 19.10 -4.04 -0.88
CA PHE A 143 19.47 -5.22 -0.06
C PHE A 143 18.34 -6.21 0.21
N TRP A 144 17.10 -5.94 -0.19
CA TRP A 144 16.01 -6.92 -0.07
C TRP A 144 16.31 -8.30 -0.68
N PRO A 145 17.09 -8.46 -1.78
CA PRO A 145 17.41 -9.78 -2.30
C PRO A 145 18.30 -10.57 -1.33
N LEU A 146 19.25 -9.90 -0.66
CA LEU A 146 20.11 -10.55 0.35
C LEU A 146 19.30 -11.01 1.56
N ALA A 147 18.33 -10.20 1.99
CA ALA A 147 17.43 -10.59 3.08
C ALA A 147 16.61 -11.84 2.72
N LEU A 148 16.12 -11.93 1.49
CA LEU A 148 15.42 -13.12 1.00
C LEU A 148 16.32 -14.35 0.90
N ILE A 149 17.56 -14.19 0.43
CA ILE A 149 18.55 -15.28 0.41
C ILE A 149 18.82 -15.76 1.83
N GLY A 150 19.08 -14.83 2.77
CA GLY A 150 19.34 -15.16 4.18
C GLY A 150 18.16 -15.88 4.84
N LEU A 151 16.94 -15.39 4.63
CA LEU A 151 15.72 -16.06 5.09
C LEU A 151 15.54 -17.45 4.47
N GLY A 152 15.79 -17.58 3.16
CA GLY A 152 15.71 -18.86 2.45
C GLY A 152 16.70 -19.88 3.00
N VAL A 153 17.96 -19.48 3.18
CA VAL A 153 19.01 -20.29 3.81
C VAL A 153 18.58 -20.70 5.22
N TYR A 154 18.16 -19.73 6.05
CA TYR A 154 17.70 -20.00 7.41
C TYR A 154 16.57 -21.04 7.46
N LEU A 155 15.56 -20.93 6.61
CA LEU A 155 14.44 -21.88 6.54
C LEU A 155 14.88 -23.28 6.08
N VAL A 156 15.84 -23.39 5.16
CA VAL A 156 16.37 -24.69 4.71
C VAL A 156 17.15 -25.39 5.83
N TYR A 157 17.92 -24.64 6.62
CA TYR A 157 18.71 -25.20 7.72
C TYR A 157 17.89 -25.43 8.99
N LYS A 158 16.81 -24.68 9.20
CA LYS A 158 15.92 -24.78 10.35
C LYS A 158 14.77 -25.77 10.10
N LYS A 159 15.10 -27.00 9.65
CA LYS A 159 14.15 -28.12 9.68
C LYS A 159 13.30 -28.11 10.96
#